data_AF-A0A0W8CJZ6-F1
#
_entry.id   AF-A0A0W8CJZ6-F1
#
_cell.length_a   1.000
_cell.length_b   1.000
_cell.length_c   1.000
_cell.angle_alpha   90.00
_cell.angle_beta   90.00
_cell.angle_gamma   90.00
#
_symmetry.space_group_name_H-M   'P 1'
#
loop_
_entity.id
_entity.type
_entity.pdbx_description
1 polymer ?
#
loop_
_entity_poly.entity_id
_entity_poly.type
_entity_poly.pdbx_seq_one_letter_code
_entity_poly.pdbx_strand_id
1 'polypeptide(L)'
;MCGTVSWSGAYTDDACSSDGVNVALLRANLAHLHKIFAQGKPADSREEHYGTAIQLCTDALRLLKQSKADVDLHNKVKGELALTYLVWAVDVANNTTASSPKTREQEALKVFNKALSLYAELGDKKQVASTHYQIASFYSRMISSTVRESSTTENPDGPSSALTSRMEIARRHYEKALHYFGAVEVGKTFVLIHQELADLHMLGGHVEAIEHALLILLNTYEAFSLAASRDSKLEKEEMTSLARDIVAKVKAVLHQLIRLSSGGRTSGNAAITKSKKLEMFKKMYKEVIYYDGYSAGSIVPILGTLRGMYVVQYREIRF
;
A
#
# COMPACT_ATOMS: atom_id res chain seq x y z
N MET A 1 7.68 -11.58 80.81
CA MET A 1 7.62 -10.27 80.11
C MET A 1 8.16 -10.50 78.71
N CYS A 2 7.29 -10.47 77.70
CA CYS A 2 7.28 -9.45 76.62
C CYS A 2 8.62 -9.38 75.84
N GLY A 3 8.68 -9.53 74.52
CA GLY A 3 7.62 -9.38 73.54
C GLY A 3 7.93 -10.03 72.19
N THR A 4 6.86 -10.40 71.52
CA THR A 4 6.78 -10.71 70.09
C THR A 4 7.06 -9.44 69.29
N VAL A 5 8.11 -9.45 68.48
CA VAL A 5 8.36 -8.41 67.48
C VAL A 5 7.53 -8.76 66.24
N SER A 6 6.44 -8.02 66.01
CA SER A 6 5.69 -8.11 64.76
C SER A 6 6.43 -7.35 63.67
N TRP A 7 6.91 -8.05 62.65
CA TRP A 7 7.31 -7.45 61.38
C TRP A 7 6.07 -7.31 60.50
N SER A 8 5.31 -6.24 60.70
CA SER A 8 4.39 -5.72 59.68
C SER A 8 5.19 -4.91 58.67
N GLY A 9 5.85 -5.61 57.74
CA GLY A 9 6.59 -5.00 56.63
C GLY A 9 5.78 -5.10 55.35
N ALA A 10 5.27 -3.96 54.87
CA ALA A 10 4.61 -3.79 53.59
C ALA A 10 5.59 -4.04 52.41
N TYR A 11 5.78 -5.30 52.02
CA TYR A 11 6.76 -5.70 51.01
C TYR A 11 6.19 -6.58 49.89
N THR A 12 4.87 -6.58 49.66
CA THR A 12 4.24 -7.59 48.79
C THR A 12 3.62 -7.08 47.49
N ASP A 13 3.37 -5.78 47.33
CA ASP A 13 2.65 -5.30 46.14
C ASP A 13 3.57 -5.05 44.92
N ASP A 14 4.79 -4.55 45.12
CA ASP A 14 5.71 -4.24 44.01
C ASP A 14 6.37 -5.48 43.40
N ALA A 15 6.69 -6.50 44.21
CA ALA A 15 7.31 -7.74 43.71
C ALA A 15 6.34 -8.55 42.84
N CYS A 16 5.08 -8.66 43.26
CA CYS A 16 4.05 -9.40 42.52
C CYS A 16 3.64 -8.66 41.24
N SER A 17 3.68 -7.31 41.25
CA SER A 17 3.45 -6.47 40.08
C SER A 17 4.57 -6.63 39.03
N SER A 18 5.83 -6.57 39.47
CA SER A 18 7.03 -6.76 38.63
C SER A 18 7.05 -8.13 37.93
N ASP A 19 6.68 -9.20 38.63
CA ASP A 19 6.64 -10.54 38.04
C ASP A 19 5.59 -10.68 36.94
N GLY A 20 4.40 -10.09 37.12
CA GLY A 20 3.35 -10.09 36.10
C GLY A 20 3.75 -9.33 34.83
N VAL A 21 4.47 -8.21 34.97
CA VAL A 21 5.03 -7.45 33.85
C VAL A 21 6.08 -8.26 33.09
N ASN A 22 7.01 -8.90 33.80
CA ASN A 22 8.04 -9.73 33.19
C ASN A 22 7.45 -10.91 32.39
N VAL A 23 6.45 -11.60 32.95
CA VAL A 23 5.74 -12.68 32.26
C VAL A 23 5.03 -12.16 31.01
N ALA A 24 4.43 -10.97 31.04
CA ALA A 24 3.80 -10.38 29.88
C ALA A 24 4.79 -10.09 28.75
N LEU A 25 5.99 -9.59 29.08
CA LEU A 25 7.05 -9.34 28.11
C LEU A 25 7.60 -10.61 27.48
N LEU A 26 7.79 -11.66 28.28
CA LEU A 26 8.19 -12.98 27.77
C LEU A 26 7.14 -13.52 26.79
N ARG A 27 5.85 -13.36 27.09
CA ARG A 27 4.76 -13.75 26.18
C ARG A 27 4.79 -12.95 24.87
N ALA A 28 4.99 -11.64 24.94
CA ALA A 28 5.11 -10.80 23.74
C ALA A 28 6.30 -11.19 22.87
N ASN A 29 7.45 -11.48 23.48
CA ASN A 29 8.63 -11.97 22.76
C ASN A 29 8.37 -13.36 22.13
N LEU A 30 7.71 -14.26 22.84
CA LEU A 30 7.34 -15.57 22.30
C LEU A 30 6.35 -15.45 21.13
N ALA A 31 5.40 -14.51 21.20
CA ALA A 31 4.49 -14.21 20.09
C ALA A 31 5.27 -13.76 18.84
N HIS A 32 6.27 -12.90 19.03
CA HIS A 32 7.15 -12.47 17.94
C HIS A 32 7.90 -13.63 17.29
N LEU A 33 8.41 -14.59 18.09
CA LEU A 33 9.08 -15.78 17.58
C LEU A 33 8.14 -16.68 16.76
N HIS A 34 6.90 -16.88 17.22
CA HIS A 34 5.90 -17.63 16.46
C HIS A 34 5.63 -17.02 15.08
N LYS A 35 5.57 -15.69 14.99
CA LYS A 35 5.42 -14.97 13.71
C LYS A 35 6.59 -15.20 12.76
N ILE A 36 7.83 -15.21 13.28
CA ILE A 36 9.03 -15.53 12.48
C ILE A 36 9.00 -17.00 12.04
N PHE A 37 8.69 -17.92 12.95
CA PHE A 37 8.64 -19.35 12.62
C PHE A 37 7.59 -19.67 11.55
N ALA A 38 6.44 -18.99 11.56
CA ALA A 38 5.42 -19.16 10.53
C ALA A 38 5.98 -18.94 9.10
N GLN A 39 6.90 -17.99 8.90
CA GLN A 39 7.47 -17.69 7.58
C GLN A 39 8.25 -18.87 6.97
N GLY A 40 8.84 -19.72 7.80
CA GLY A 40 9.63 -20.89 7.37
C GLY A 40 8.82 -22.19 7.23
N LYS A 41 7.50 -22.14 7.43
CA LYS A 41 6.64 -23.33 7.50
C LYS A 41 5.72 -23.48 6.28
N PRO A 42 5.22 -24.70 5.98
CA PRO A 42 4.13 -24.90 5.02
C PRO A 42 2.86 -24.16 5.44
N ALA A 43 2.07 -23.68 4.47
CA ALA A 43 0.90 -22.83 4.69
C ALA A 43 -0.07 -23.38 5.75
N ASP A 44 -0.36 -24.68 5.69
CA ASP A 44 -1.29 -25.37 6.60
C ASP A 44 -0.86 -25.34 8.08
N SER A 45 0.43 -25.10 8.35
CA SER A 45 0.99 -25.01 9.71
C SER A 45 1.27 -23.58 10.17
N ARG A 46 1.09 -22.58 9.30
CA ARG A 46 1.32 -21.16 9.66
C ARG A 46 0.19 -20.61 10.52
N GLU A 47 -1.04 -21.03 10.24
CA GLU A 47 -2.23 -20.55 10.95
C GLU A 47 -2.14 -20.82 12.46
N GLU A 48 -1.68 -22.01 12.85
CA GLU A 48 -1.48 -22.37 14.26
C GLU A 48 -0.50 -21.39 14.93
N HIS A 49 0.63 -21.09 14.30
CA HIS A 49 1.61 -20.15 14.82
C HIS A 49 1.05 -18.73 14.98
N TYR A 50 0.28 -18.23 14.02
CA TYR A 50 -0.38 -16.93 14.15
C TYR A 50 -1.43 -16.93 15.26
N GLY A 51 -2.21 -18.01 15.39
CA GLY A 51 -3.16 -18.21 16.49
C GLY A 51 -2.47 -18.18 17.86
N THR A 52 -1.37 -18.90 18.02
CA THR A 52 -0.58 -18.88 19.26
C THR A 52 -0.03 -17.48 19.56
N ALA A 53 0.53 -16.78 18.56
CA ALA A 53 1.05 -15.43 18.74
C ALA A 53 -0.04 -14.44 19.20
N ILE A 54 -1.23 -14.50 18.61
CA ILE A 54 -2.39 -13.68 19.02
C ILE A 54 -2.78 -13.97 20.46
N GLN A 55 -2.85 -15.26 20.84
CA GLN A 55 -3.21 -15.65 22.19
C GLN A 55 -2.20 -15.14 23.21
N LEU A 56 -0.90 -15.31 22.94
CA LEU A 56 0.20 -14.83 23.78
C LEU A 56 0.15 -13.31 23.99
N CYS A 57 -0.03 -12.53 22.92
CA CYS A 57 -0.19 -11.08 23.02
C CYS A 57 -1.45 -10.67 23.79
N THR A 58 -2.57 -11.36 23.59
CA THR A 58 -3.83 -11.09 24.30
C THR A 58 -3.68 -11.37 25.80
N ASP A 59 -3.02 -12.46 26.15
CA ASP A 59 -2.74 -12.84 27.53
C ASP A 59 -1.71 -11.90 28.18
N ALA A 60 -0.72 -11.42 27.42
CA ALA A 60 0.22 -10.40 27.88
C ALA A 60 -0.50 -9.09 28.20
N LEU A 61 -1.38 -8.59 27.33
CA LEU A 61 -2.17 -7.38 27.58
C LEU A 61 -3.06 -7.51 28.84
N ARG A 62 -3.64 -8.69 29.06
CA ARG A 62 -4.43 -8.97 30.27
C ARG A 62 -3.57 -8.88 31.53
N LEU A 63 -2.38 -9.47 31.52
CA LEU A 63 -1.43 -9.39 32.63
C LEU A 63 -0.97 -7.96 32.88
N LEU A 64 -0.59 -7.23 31.84
CA LEU A 64 -0.20 -5.82 31.97
C LEU A 64 -1.31 -4.98 32.60
N LYS A 65 -2.58 -5.30 32.30
CA LYS A 65 -3.73 -4.61 32.90
C LYS A 65 -3.87 -4.94 34.38
N GLN A 66 -3.68 -6.20 34.76
CA GLN A 66 -3.75 -6.66 36.15
C GLN A 66 -2.60 -6.09 37.00
N SER A 67 -1.39 -6.04 36.44
CA SER A 67 -0.20 -5.48 37.08
C SER A 67 -0.16 -3.95 37.06
N LYS A 68 -1.19 -3.26 36.54
CA LYS A 68 -1.23 -1.80 36.40
C LYS A 68 0.03 -1.23 35.73
N ALA A 69 0.52 -1.95 34.72
CA ALA A 69 1.72 -1.58 34.00
C ALA A 69 1.55 -0.26 33.25
N ASP A 70 2.67 0.37 32.93
CA ASP A 70 2.72 1.61 32.18
C ASP A 70 2.02 1.51 30.80
N VAL A 71 1.40 2.62 30.40
CA VAL A 71 0.61 2.71 29.16
C VAL A 71 1.48 2.48 27.92
N ASP A 72 2.75 2.87 27.94
CA ASP A 72 3.65 2.63 26.80
C ASP A 72 3.91 1.14 26.62
N LEU A 73 3.94 0.37 27.71
CA LEU A 73 4.12 -1.08 27.64
C LEU A 73 2.89 -1.77 27.06
N HIS A 74 1.69 -1.33 27.47
CA HIS A 74 0.43 -1.75 26.85
C HIS A 74 0.44 -1.46 25.35
N ASN A 75 0.85 -0.26 24.95
CA ASN A 75 0.91 0.16 23.56
C ASN A 75 1.91 -0.67 22.75
N LYS A 76 3.07 -1.01 23.31
CA LYS A 76 4.06 -1.90 22.66
C LYS A 76 3.51 -3.29 22.38
N VAL A 77 2.92 -3.94 23.39
CA VAL A 77 2.34 -5.28 23.22
C VAL A 77 1.14 -5.26 22.28
N LYS A 78 0.31 -4.21 22.34
CA LYS A 78 -0.80 -4.00 21.41
C LYS A 78 -0.32 -3.76 19.98
N GLY A 79 0.80 -3.06 19.80
CA GLY A 79 1.46 -2.89 18.51
C GLY A 79 1.96 -4.22 17.94
N GLU A 80 2.53 -5.09 18.77
CA GLU A 80 2.94 -6.44 18.36
C GLU A 80 1.72 -7.32 17.98
N LEU A 81 0.61 -7.20 18.71
CA LEU A 81 -0.66 -7.84 18.34
C LEU A 81 -1.17 -7.35 16.98
N ALA A 82 -1.18 -6.04 16.76
CA ALA A 82 -1.60 -5.43 15.50
C ALA A 82 -0.73 -5.91 14.32
N LEU A 83 0.59 -5.95 14.52
CA LEU A 83 1.54 -6.43 13.53
C LEU A 83 1.35 -7.93 13.24
N THR A 84 1.02 -8.72 14.26
CA THR A 84 0.72 -10.16 14.09
C THR A 84 -0.50 -10.35 13.18
N TYR A 85 -1.58 -9.60 13.41
CA TYR A 85 -2.75 -9.62 12.53
C TYR A 85 -2.39 -9.16 11.11
N LEU A 86 -1.58 -8.10 10.95
CA LEU A 86 -1.20 -7.62 9.62
C LEU A 86 -0.41 -8.67 8.84
N VAL A 87 0.58 -9.31 9.47
CA VAL A 87 1.40 -10.35 8.83
C VAL A 87 0.56 -11.57 8.48
N TRP A 88 -0.33 -12.01 9.38
CA TRP A 88 -1.26 -13.09 9.08
C TRP A 88 -2.19 -12.76 7.91
N ALA A 89 -2.74 -11.54 7.87
CA ALA A 89 -3.61 -11.11 6.76
C ALA A 89 -2.89 -11.14 5.41
N VAL A 90 -1.62 -10.72 5.37
CA VAL A 90 -0.78 -10.80 4.16
C VAL A 90 -0.51 -12.25 3.77
N ASP A 91 -0.29 -13.15 4.73
CA ASP A 91 -0.10 -14.58 4.47
C ASP A 91 -1.36 -15.20 3.86
N VAL A 92 -2.54 -14.96 4.46
CA VAL A 92 -3.84 -15.42 3.93
C VAL A 92 -4.09 -14.86 2.53
N ALA A 93 -3.80 -13.57 2.32
CA ALA A 93 -3.93 -12.91 1.01
C ALA A 93 -3.04 -13.55 -0.08
N ASN A 94 -1.87 -14.08 0.30
CA ASN A 94 -0.91 -14.71 -0.60
C ASN A 94 -1.17 -16.20 -0.80
N ASN A 95 -1.86 -16.85 0.13
CA ASN A 95 -2.12 -18.27 0.06
C ASN A 95 -3.16 -18.59 -1.03
N THR A 96 -2.81 -19.48 -1.96
CA THR A 96 -3.66 -19.90 -3.09
C THR A 96 -4.05 -21.38 -3.02
N THR A 97 -3.64 -22.13 -1.99
CA THR A 97 -3.58 -23.60 -2.08
C THR A 97 -4.86 -24.35 -1.69
N ALA A 98 -5.85 -23.72 -1.03
CA ALA A 98 -6.97 -24.50 -0.48
C ALA A 98 -8.37 -23.84 -0.48
N SER A 99 -8.53 -22.56 -0.84
CA SER A 99 -9.82 -21.87 -0.71
C SER A 99 -10.28 -21.17 -2.00
N SER A 100 -11.60 -21.02 -2.14
CA SER A 100 -12.18 -20.24 -3.25
C SER A 100 -11.70 -18.79 -3.17
N PRO A 101 -11.54 -18.07 -4.31
CA PRO A 101 -11.11 -16.67 -4.29
C PRO A 101 -11.99 -15.76 -3.40
N LYS A 102 -13.29 -16.07 -3.29
CA LYS A 102 -14.24 -15.33 -2.44
C LYS A 102 -14.02 -15.60 -0.95
N THR A 103 -13.78 -16.84 -0.58
CA THR A 103 -13.48 -17.23 0.82
C THR A 103 -12.20 -16.55 1.29
N ARG A 104 -11.14 -16.62 0.47
CA ARG A 104 -9.87 -15.94 0.74
C ARG A 104 -10.04 -14.43 0.87
N GLU A 105 -10.83 -13.81 -0.02
CA GLU A 105 -11.14 -12.37 0.04
C GLU A 105 -11.76 -12.00 1.39
N GLN A 106 -12.76 -12.76 1.86
CA GLN A 106 -13.43 -12.51 3.13
C GLN A 106 -12.51 -12.73 4.34
N GLU A 107 -11.73 -13.80 4.35
CA GLU A 107 -10.80 -14.12 5.43
C GLU A 107 -9.71 -13.07 5.55
N ALA A 108 -9.03 -12.74 4.45
CA ALA A 108 -7.97 -11.73 4.45
C ALA A 108 -8.50 -10.38 4.97
N LEU A 109 -9.67 -9.93 4.52
CA LEU A 109 -10.27 -8.66 4.97
C LEU A 109 -10.64 -8.68 6.45
N LYS A 110 -11.17 -9.80 6.95
CA LYS A 110 -11.48 -9.95 8.38
C LYS A 110 -10.23 -9.74 9.23
N VAL A 111 -9.11 -10.34 8.82
CA VAL A 111 -7.84 -10.24 9.54
C VAL A 111 -7.23 -8.83 9.37
N PHE A 112 -7.24 -8.25 8.17
CA PHE A 112 -6.79 -6.87 7.93
C PHE A 112 -7.56 -5.85 8.79
N ASN A 113 -8.88 -6.00 8.91
CA ASN A 113 -9.70 -5.09 9.70
C ASN A 113 -9.37 -5.15 11.21
N LYS A 114 -8.89 -6.30 11.71
CA LYS A 114 -8.38 -6.40 13.08
C LYS A 114 -7.08 -5.60 13.26
N ALA A 115 -6.14 -5.70 12.32
CA ALA A 115 -4.93 -4.88 12.33
C ALA A 115 -5.26 -3.38 12.25
N LEU A 116 -6.16 -2.97 11.36
CA LEU A 116 -6.61 -1.58 11.23
C LEU A 116 -7.19 -1.03 12.53
N SER A 117 -8.09 -1.77 13.19
CA SER A 117 -8.68 -1.35 14.47
C SER A 117 -7.59 -1.09 15.51
N LEU A 118 -6.67 -2.04 15.67
CA LEU A 118 -5.62 -1.95 16.68
C LEU A 118 -4.65 -0.79 16.39
N TYR A 119 -4.22 -0.60 15.15
CA TYR A 119 -3.36 0.54 14.78
C TYR A 119 -4.08 1.89 14.91
N ALA A 120 -5.38 1.95 14.61
CA ALA A 120 -6.18 3.16 14.82
C ALA A 120 -6.31 3.50 16.31
N GLU A 121 -6.54 2.50 17.17
CA GLU A 121 -6.59 2.68 18.62
C GLU A 121 -5.23 3.10 19.21
N LEU A 122 -4.12 2.71 18.57
CA LEU A 122 -2.76 3.15 18.93
C LEU A 122 -2.43 4.56 18.41
N GLY A 123 -3.26 5.14 17.54
CA GLY A 123 -2.96 6.40 16.85
C GLY A 123 -1.82 6.29 15.83
N ASP A 124 -1.41 5.08 15.44
CA ASP A 124 -0.32 4.84 14.50
C ASP A 124 -0.80 5.05 13.06
N LYS A 125 -0.81 6.33 12.64
CA LYS A 125 -1.26 6.74 11.31
C LYS A 125 -0.44 6.11 10.19
N LYS A 126 0.86 5.85 10.42
CA LYS A 126 1.74 5.21 9.43
C LYS A 126 1.30 3.79 9.20
N GLN A 127 1.09 3.01 10.27
CA GLN A 127 0.67 1.62 10.12
C GLN A 127 -0.77 1.47 9.64
N VAL A 128 -1.67 2.40 9.98
CA VAL A 128 -2.99 2.48 9.35
C VAL A 128 -2.88 2.65 7.84
N ALA A 129 -2.04 3.59 7.37
CA ALA A 129 -1.81 3.82 5.95
C ALA A 129 -1.14 2.62 5.25
N SER A 130 -0.13 2.01 5.87
CA SER A 130 0.50 0.78 5.39
C SER A 130 -0.50 -0.36 5.27
N THR A 131 -1.41 -0.51 6.23
CA THR A 131 -2.44 -1.55 6.17
C THR A 131 -3.43 -1.30 5.04
N HIS A 132 -3.83 -0.04 4.81
CA HIS A 132 -4.64 0.32 3.64
C HIS A 132 -3.92 0.00 2.32
N TYR A 133 -2.62 0.28 2.23
CA TYR A 133 -1.80 -0.09 1.07
C TYR A 133 -1.80 -1.61 0.83
N GLN A 134 -1.61 -2.42 1.88
CA GLN A 134 -1.62 -3.89 1.75
C GLN A 134 -2.97 -4.43 1.27
N ILE A 135 -4.08 -3.88 1.76
CA ILE A 135 -5.43 -4.26 1.29
C ILE A 135 -5.60 -3.90 -0.19
N ALA A 136 -5.19 -2.70 -0.59
CA ALA A 136 -5.28 -2.27 -1.98
C ALA A 136 -4.42 -3.14 -2.91
N SER A 137 -3.19 -3.46 -2.50
CA SER A 137 -2.30 -4.35 -3.24
C SER A 137 -2.84 -5.78 -3.35
N PHE A 138 -3.50 -6.29 -2.30
CA PHE A 138 -4.23 -7.56 -2.37
C PHE A 138 -5.32 -7.53 -3.45
N TYR A 139 -6.18 -6.50 -3.46
CA TYR A 139 -7.21 -6.37 -4.47
C TYR A 139 -6.64 -6.18 -5.87
N SER A 140 -5.56 -5.41 -6.03
CA SER A 140 -4.85 -5.24 -7.31
C SER A 140 -4.42 -6.58 -7.90
N ARG A 141 -3.85 -7.47 -7.06
CA ARG A 141 -3.45 -8.82 -7.49
C ARG A 141 -4.64 -9.71 -7.86
N MET A 142 -5.75 -9.62 -7.12
CA MET A 142 -7.00 -10.31 -7.49
C MET A 142 -7.59 -9.78 -8.81
N ILE A 143 -7.47 -8.48 -9.07
CA ILE A 143 -7.90 -7.86 -10.32
C ILE A 143 -7.04 -8.39 -11.47
N SER A 144 -5.72 -8.38 -11.33
CA SER A 144 -4.79 -8.90 -12.35
C SER A 144 -5.05 -10.38 -12.66
N SER A 145 -5.31 -11.22 -11.66
CA SER A 145 -5.64 -12.63 -11.88
C SER A 145 -6.97 -12.79 -12.63
N THR A 146 -8.01 -12.04 -12.23
CA THR A 146 -9.33 -12.06 -12.87
C THR A 146 -9.26 -11.61 -14.34
N VAL A 147 -8.50 -10.55 -14.62
CA VAL A 147 -8.31 -10.04 -16.00
C VAL A 147 -7.57 -11.05 -16.87
N ARG A 148 -6.53 -11.71 -16.33
CA ARG A 148 -5.80 -12.77 -17.04
C ARG A 148 -6.69 -13.96 -17.38
N GLU A 149 -7.52 -14.41 -16.44
CA GLU A 149 -8.48 -15.49 -16.68
C GLU A 149 -9.54 -15.10 -17.72
N SER A 150 -10.06 -13.87 -17.64
CA SER A 150 -11.06 -13.36 -18.58
C SER A 150 -10.50 -13.16 -19.99
N SER A 151 -9.19 -12.93 -20.15
CA SER A 151 -8.57 -12.83 -21.48
C SER A 151 -8.46 -14.18 -22.21
N THR A 152 -8.70 -15.30 -21.52
CA THR A 152 -8.71 -16.65 -22.09
C THR A 152 -10.11 -17.16 -22.45
N THR A 153 -11.15 -16.47 -22.01
CA THR A 153 -12.56 -16.79 -22.30
C THR A 153 -13.20 -15.58 -22.96
N GLU A 154 -13.56 -15.69 -24.24
CA GLU A 154 -14.22 -14.59 -24.99
C GLU A 154 -15.57 -14.25 -24.34
N ASN A 155 -15.58 -13.35 -23.36
CA ASN A 155 -16.80 -12.76 -22.81
C ASN A 155 -17.06 -11.43 -23.51
N PRO A 156 -18.13 -11.33 -24.34
CA PRO A 156 -18.44 -10.12 -25.09
C PRO A 156 -19.02 -8.97 -24.25
N ASP A 157 -19.35 -9.22 -22.98
CA ASP A 157 -20.07 -8.29 -22.10
C ASP A 157 -19.15 -7.64 -21.03
N GLY A 158 -18.18 -6.81 -21.46
CA GLY A 158 -17.48 -5.87 -20.59
C GLY A 158 -16.83 -6.43 -19.29
N PRO A 159 -16.35 -5.57 -18.37
CA PRO A 159 -15.87 -6.03 -17.07
C PRO A 159 -17.05 -6.48 -16.19
N SER A 160 -16.94 -7.70 -15.63
CA SER A 160 -17.92 -8.22 -14.66
C SER A 160 -18.17 -7.23 -13.51
N SER A 161 -19.39 -7.13 -13.01
CA SER A 161 -19.75 -6.26 -11.87
C SER A 161 -18.86 -6.49 -10.64
N ALA A 162 -18.37 -7.71 -10.45
CA ALA A 162 -17.41 -8.06 -9.41
C ALA A 162 -16.01 -7.44 -9.63
N LEU A 163 -15.54 -7.38 -10.88
CA LEU A 163 -14.26 -6.76 -11.24
C LEU A 163 -14.31 -5.25 -10.98
N THR A 164 -15.38 -4.58 -11.42
CA THR A 164 -15.60 -3.15 -11.17
C THR A 164 -15.66 -2.85 -9.67
N SER A 165 -16.35 -3.68 -8.89
CA SER A 165 -16.40 -3.54 -7.43
C SER A 165 -15.01 -3.65 -6.79
N ARG A 166 -14.20 -4.65 -7.19
CA ARG A 166 -12.83 -4.81 -6.68
C ARG A 166 -11.92 -3.64 -7.06
N MET A 167 -12.03 -3.13 -8.28
CA MET A 167 -11.26 -1.95 -8.73
C MET A 167 -11.59 -0.72 -7.87
N GLU A 168 -12.86 -0.50 -7.57
CA GLU A 168 -13.30 0.61 -6.71
C GLU A 168 -12.81 0.44 -5.26
N ILE A 169 -12.83 -0.78 -4.72
CA ILE A 169 -12.30 -1.05 -3.38
C ILE A 169 -10.79 -0.80 -3.34
N ALA A 170 -10.02 -1.31 -4.31
CA ALA A 170 -8.58 -1.07 -4.40
C ALA A 170 -8.27 0.43 -4.45
N ARG A 171 -8.96 1.18 -5.31
CA ARG A 171 -8.81 2.64 -5.46
C ARG A 171 -9.03 3.36 -4.13
N ARG A 172 -10.13 3.09 -3.43
CA ARG A 172 -10.43 3.72 -2.13
C ARG A 172 -9.36 3.44 -1.07
N HIS A 173 -8.83 2.23 -1.04
CA HIS A 173 -7.78 1.87 -0.09
C HIS A 173 -6.44 2.54 -0.44
N TYR A 174 -6.08 2.66 -1.72
CA TYR A 174 -4.93 3.46 -2.14
C TYR A 174 -5.08 4.94 -1.77
N GLU A 175 -6.26 5.54 -1.97
CA GLU A 175 -6.53 6.93 -1.59
C GLU A 175 -6.36 7.17 -0.08
N LYS A 176 -6.85 6.23 0.76
CA LYS A 176 -6.61 6.27 2.21
C LYS A 176 -5.13 6.17 2.56
N ALA A 177 -4.37 5.31 1.88
CA ALA A 177 -2.92 5.22 2.09
C ALA A 177 -2.19 6.50 1.65
N LEU A 178 -2.59 7.09 0.52
CA LEU A 178 -2.03 8.35 0.01
C LEU A 178 -2.26 9.53 0.93
N HIS A 179 -3.32 9.56 1.73
CA HIS A 179 -3.50 10.63 2.71
C HIS A 179 -2.30 10.76 3.67
N TYR A 180 -1.64 9.65 4.02
CA TYR A 180 -0.40 9.68 4.80
C TYR A 180 0.84 9.77 3.90
N PHE A 181 0.99 8.87 2.94
CA PHE A 181 2.21 8.78 2.12
C PHE A 181 2.38 9.97 1.16
N GLY A 182 1.32 10.70 0.84
CA GLY A 182 1.36 11.94 0.07
C GLY A 182 1.59 13.20 0.89
N ALA A 183 1.44 13.15 2.21
CA ALA A 183 1.59 14.31 3.08
C ALA A 183 2.82 14.23 4.00
N VAL A 184 3.22 13.02 4.41
CA VAL A 184 4.22 12.80 5.46
C VAL A 184 5.47 12.09 4.92
N GLU A 185 5.29 11.03 4.13
CA GLU A 185 6.40 10.15 3.69
C GLU A 185 6.38 9.97 2.17
N VAL A 186 6.55 11.09 1.46
CA VAL A 186 6.60 11.13 -0.01
C VAL A 186 7.92 10.50 -0.48
N GLY A 187 7.86 9.23 -0.89
CA GLY A 187 9.01 8.43 -1.28
C GLY A 187 8.60 7.17 -2.05
N LYS A 188 9.29 6.05 -1.80
CA LYS A 188 9.06 4.77 -2.51
C LYS A 188 7.60 4.32 -2.51
N THR A 189 6.96 4.23 -1.34
CA THR A 189 5.56 3.76 -1.23
C THR A 189 4.59 4.69 -1.96
N PHE A 190 4.85 6.01 -1.94
CA PHE A 190 4.07 6.96 -2.72
C PHE A 190 4.14 6.65 -4.22
N VAL A 191 5.33 6.38 -4.76
CA VAL A 191 5.51 6.02 -6.19
C VAL A 191 4.80 4.72 -6.52
N LEU A 192 4.94 3.69 -5.68
CA LEU A 192 4.27 2.40 -5.88
C LEU A 192 2.75 2.54 -5.95
N ILE A 193 2.15 3.30 -5.02
CA ILE A 193 0.70 3.55 -5.03
C ILE A 193 0.26 4.26 -6.32
N HIS A 194 1.04 5.24 -6.80
CA HIS A 194 0.74 5.93 -8.06
C HIS A 194 0.84 5.00 -9.27
N GLN A 195 1.79 4.07 -9.30
CA GLN A 195 1.87 3.06 -10.37
C GLN A 195 0.64 2.16 -10.38
N GLU A 196 0.25 1.64 -9.21
CA GLU A 196 -0.89 0.72 -9.10
C GLU A 196 -2.22 1.43 -9.39
N LEU A 197 -2.39 2.69 -8.97
CA LEU A 197 -3.55 3.50 -9.33
C LEU A 197 -3.60 3.80 -10.83
N ALA A 198 -2.47 4.13 -11.46
CA ALA A 198 -2.40 4.34 -12.90
C ALA A 198 -2.81 3.07 -13.66
N ASP A 199 -2.34 1.89 -13.23
CA ASP A 199 -2.72 0.62 -13.83
C ASP A 199 -4.23 0.35 -13.70
N LEU A 200 -4.84 0.63 -12.54
CA LEU A 200 -6.29 0.52 -12.34
C LEU A 200 -7.08 1.44 -13.29
N HIS A 201 -6.60 2.67 -13.50
CA HIS A 201 -7.22 3.60 -14.44
C HIS A 201 -7.07 3.14 -15.91
N MET A 202 -5.92 2.57 -16.27
CA MET A 202 -5.72 2.02 -17.62
C MET A 202 -6.63 0.83 -17.93
N LEU A 203 -6.96 -0.01 -16.94
CA LEU A 203 -7.88 -1.13 -17.11
C LEU A 203 -9.29 -0.70 -17.53
N GLY A 204 -9.70 0.53 -17.17
CA GLY A 204 -10.98 1.09 -17.63
C GLY A 204 -11.03 1.30 -19.15
N GLY A 205 -9.88 1.48 -19.82
CA GLY A 205 -9.77 1.52 -21.29
C GLY A 205 -10.31 2.77 -22.00
N HIS A 206 -11.02 3.65 -21.29
CA HIS A 206 -11.59 4.89 -21.84
C HIS A 206 -10.53 6.01 -21.83
N VAL A 207 -10.59 6.92 -22.79
CA VAL A 207 -9.55 7.95 -23.00
C VAL A 207 -9.33 8.81 -21.75
N GLU A 208 -10.41 9.20 -21.09
CA GLU A 208 -10.39 10.03 -19.87
C GLU A 208 -9.70 9.30 -18.72
N ALA A 209 -9.92 8.00 -18.58
CA ALA A 209 -9.28 7.19 -17.54
C ALA A 209 -7.78 7.05 -17.81
N ILE A 210 -7.38 6.83 -19.07
CA ILE A 210 -5.96 6.73 -19.45
C ILE A 210 -5.27 8.09 -19.32
N GLU A 211 -5.96 9.20 -19.60
CA GLU A 211 -5.45 10.55 -19.37
C GLU A 211 -5.25 10.82 -17.87
N HIS A 212 -6.17 10.33 -17.02
CA HIS A 212 -6.00 10.38 -15.58
C HIS A 212 -4.81 9.53 -15.10
N ALA A 213 -4.61 8.34 -15.68
CA ALA A 213 -3.43 7.51 -15.40
C ALA A 213 -2.12 8.26 -15.72
N LEU A 214 -2.06 9.01 -16.82
CA LEU A 214 -0.91 9.86 -17.14
C LEU A 214 -0.66 10.89 -16.04
N LEU A 215 -1.71 11.61 -15.61
CA LEU A 215 -1.60 12.61 -14.54
C LEU A 215 -1.07 12.03 -13.24
N ILE A 216 -1.57 10.85 -12.84
CA ILE A 216 -1.12 10.13 -11.65
C ILE A 216 0.37 9.80 -11.77
N LEU A 217 0.82 9.26 -12.91
CA LEU A 217 2.24 8.95 -13.12
C LEU A 217 3.12 10.20 -13.07
N LEU A 218 2.67 11.33 -13.63
CA LEU A 218 3.41 12.59 -13.60
C LEU A 218 3.55 13.17 -12.17
N ASN A 219 2.60 12.92 -11.27
CA ASN A 219 2.68 13.35 -9.88
C ASN A 219 3.80 12.66 -9.08
N THR A 220 4.32 11.52 -9.57
CA THR A 220 5.50 10.87 -8.95
C THR A 220 6.76 11.72 -8.98
N TYR A 221 6.78 12.81 -9.77
CA TYR A 221 7.84 13.83 -9.77
C TYR A 221 8.24 14.26 -8.35
N GLU A 222 7.26 14.44 -7.46
CA GLU A 222 7.51 14.97 -6.11
C GLU A 222 8.40 14.03 -5.30
N ALA A 223 8.12 12.72 -5.35
CA ALA A 223 8.94 11.72 -4.69
C ALA A 223 10.37 11.63 -5.27
N PHE A 224 10.51 11.71 -6.60
CA PHE A 224 11.84 11.69 -7.22
C PHE A 224 12.65 12.96 -6.96
N SER A 225 11.98 14.12 -6.94
CA SER A 225 12.61 15.41 -6.63
C SER A 225 13.13 15.43 -5.20
N LEU A 226 12.32 14.96 -4.24
CA LEU A 226 12.73 14.82 -2.85
C LEU A 226 13.87 13.81 -2.69
N ALA A 227 13.79 12.63 -3.32
CA ALA A 227 14.84 11.63 -3.26
C ALA A 227 16.18 12.12 -3.82
N ALA A 228 16.15 12.94 -4.89
CA ALA A 228 17.36 13.54 -5.47
C ALA A 228 18.07 14.50 -4.51
N SER A 229 17.34 15.13 -3.58
CA SER A 229 17.89 16.03 -2.56
C SER A 229 18.47 15.31 -1.34
N ARG A 230 18.16 14.02 -1.15
CA ARG A 230 18.61 13.22 -0.01
C ARG A 230 19.93 12.52 -0.29
N ASP A 231 20.79 12.40 0.71
CA ASP A 231 22.08 11.71 0.58
C ASP A 231 22.07 10.27 1.09
N SER A 232 21.07 9.49 0.67
CA SER A 232 20.96 8.06 0.99
C SER A 232 21.25 7.21 -0.24
N LYS A 233 22.34 6.42 -0.21
CA LYS A 233 22.71 5.54 -1.32
C LYS A 233 21.65 4.45 -1.60
N LEU A 234 21.12 3.83 -0.54
CA LEU A 234 20.10 2.78 -0.66
C LEU A 234 18.81 3.32 -1.28
N GLU A 235 18.35 4.49 -0.83
CA GLU A 235 17.14 5.14 -1.38
C GLU A 235 17.35 5.51 -2.85
N LYS A 236 18.54 6.00 -3.23
CA LYS A 236 18.90 6.29 -4.62
C LYS A 236 18.83 5.05 -5.51
N GLU A 237 19.33 3.91 -5.06
CA GLU A 237 19.31 2.65 -5.82
C GLU A 237 17.88 2.15 -6.05
N GLU A 238 17.05 2.09 -5.00
CA GLU A 238 15.66 1.65 -5.11
C GLU A 238 14.82 2.60 -5.99
N MET A 239 15.01 3.91 -5.83
CA MET A 239 14.32 4.91 -6.64
C MET A 239 14.78 4.88 -8.10
N THR A 240 16.03 4.54 -8.39
CA THR A 240 16.51 4.40 -9.78
C THR A 240 15.79 3.27 -10.52
N SER A 241 15.51 2.15 -9.86
CA SER A 241 14.70 1.07 -10.47
C SER A 241 13.29 1.57 -10.77
N LEU A 242 12.63 2.20 -9.80
CA LEU A 242 11.28 2.73 -9.97
C LEU A 242 11.20 3.80 -11.06
N ALA A 243 12.24 4.63 -11.20
CA ALA A 243 12.32 5.62 -12.25
C ALA A 243 12.20 4.99 -13.64
N ARG A 244 12.91 3.89 -13.90
CA ARG A 244 12.84 3.17 -15.18
C ARG A 244 11.43 2.66 -15.46
N ASP A 245 10.78 2.08 -14.44
CA ASP A 245 9.42 1.57 -14.55
C ASP A 245 8.40 2.69 -14.82
N ILE A 246 8.57 3.85 -14.17
CA ILE A 246 7.74 5.03 -14.40
C ILE A 246 7.89 5.54 -15.83
N VAL A 247 9.12 5.69 -16.33
CA VAL A 247 9.36 6.12 -17.72
C VAL A 247 8.71 5.15 -18.71
N ALA A 248 8.87 3.84 -18.50
CA ALA A 248 8.27 2.82 -19.34
C ALA A 248 6.73 2.90 -19.33
N LYS A 249 6.11 3.08 -18.16
CA LYS A 249 4.66 3.24 -18.03
C LYS A 249 4.16 4.54 -18.68
N VAL A 250 4.83 5.67 -18.45
CA VAL A 250 4.48 6.96 -19.09
C VAL A 250 4.55 6.83 -20.61
N LYS A 251 5.59 6.17 -21.15
CA LYS A 251 5.71 5.87 -22.58
C LYS A 251 4.53 5.05 -23.08
N ALA A 252 4.15 3.98 -22.39
CA ALA A 252 3.03 3.12 -22.76
C ALA A 252 1.69 3.87 -22.75
N VAL A 253 1.42 4.64 -21.69
CA VAL A 253 0.21 5.47 -21.55
C VAL A 253 0.10 6.49 -22.68
N LEU A 254 1.18 7.24 -22.96
CA LEU A 254 1.20 8.22 -24.04
C LEU A 254 0.97 7.58 -25.41
N HIS A 255 1.59 6.41 -25.66
CA HIS A 255 1.35 5.67 -26.89
C HIS A 255 -0.12 5.27 -27.05
N GLN A 256 -0.75 4.78 -25.97
CA GLN A 256 -2.16 4.41 -25.98
C GLN A 256 -3.08 5.62 -26.20
N LEU A 257 -2.79 6.76 -25.56
CA LEU A 257 -3.53 8.02 -25.76
C LEU A 257 -3.44 8.53 -27.20
N ILE A 258 -2.25 8.47 -27.81
CA ILE A 258 -2.06 8.84 -29.22
C ILE A 258 -2.89 7.95 -30.12
N ARG A 259 -2.86 6.62 -29.90
CA ARG A 259 -3.62 5.65 -30.69
C ARG A 259 -5.13 5.92 -30.61
N LEU A 260 -5.66 6.12 -29.41
CA LEU A 260 -7.09 6.38 -29.20
C LEU A 260 -7.51 7.76 -29.72
N SER A 261 -6.67 8.77 -29.55
CA SER A 261 -6.95 10.14 -30.01
C SER A 261 -6.83 10.29 -31.53
N SER A 262 -6.10 9.40 -32.20
CA SER A 262 -6.00 9.39 -33.67
C SER A 262 -7.23 8.75 -34.34
N GLY A 263 -8.01 7.96 -33.61
CA GLY A 263 -9.24 7.30 -34.09
C GLY A 263 -10.51 8.09 -33.75
N GLY A 264 -11.49 8.10 -34.66
CA GLY A 264 -12.86 8.60 -34.41
C GLY A 264 -13.17 9.96 -35.01
N ARG A 265 -14.31 10.03 -35.73
CA ARG A 265 -14.87 11.25 -36.31
C ARG A 265 -15.51 12.11 -35.22
N THR A 266 -14.94 13.27 -34.94
CA THR A 266 -15.51 14.31 -34.06
C THR A 266 -15.75 15.57 -34.89
N SER A 267 -16.87 16.26 -34.66
CA SER A 267 -17.22 17.50 -35.36
C SER A 267 -17.21 18.71 -34.41
N GLY A 268 -16.99 19.91 -34.94
CA GLY A 268 -17.02 21.17 -34.19
C GLY A 268 -15.86 21.37 -33.20
N ASN A 269 -16.09 22.15 -32.14
CA ASN A 269 -15.08 22.54 -31.14
C ASN A 269 -14.42 21.33 -30.41
N ALA A 270 -15.12 20.20 -30.33
CA ALA A 270 -14.56 18.96 -29.79
C ALA A 270 -13.40 18.42 -30.64
N ALA A 271 -13.44 18.61 -31.96
CA ALA A 271 -12.38 18.19 -32.87
C ALA A 271 -11.11 19.02 -32.69
N ILE A 272 -11.25 20.34 -32.48
CA ILE A 272 -10.13 21.25 -32.22
C ILE A 272 -9.43 20.87 -30.91
N THR A 273 -10.22 20.65 -29.86
CA THR A 273 -9.69 20.24 -28.54
C THR A 273 -8.97 18.91 -28.60
N LYS A 274 -9.57 17.92 -29.27
CA LYS A 274 -8.98 16.60 -29.51
C LYS A 274 -7.67 16.69 -30.30
N SER A 275 -7.62 17.53 -31.33
CA SER A 275 -6.41 17.78 -32.12
C SER A 275 -5.29 18.40 -31.29
N LYS A 276 -5.60 19.44 -30.47
CA LYS A 276 -4.63 20.04 -29.55
C LYS A 276 -4.08 19.02 -28.54
N LYS A 277 -4.96 18.20 -27.93
CA LYS A 277 -4.54 17.13 -27.01
C LYS A 277 -3.65 16.08 -27.69
N LEU A 278 -4.02 15.65 -28.91
CA LEU A 278 -3.23 14.70 -29.68
C LEU A 278 -1.82 15.23 -29.96
N GLU A 279 -1.68 16.48 -30.39
CA GLU A 279 -0.37 17.09 -30.64
C GLU A 279 0.45 17.23 -29.36
N MET A 280 -0.18 17.56 -28.23
CA MET A 280 0.48 17.54 -26.92
C MET A 280 1.00 16.15 -26.57
N PHE A 281 0.18 15.11 -26.69
CA PHE A 281 0.61 13.73 -26.38
C PHE A 281 1.76 13.29 -27.28
N LYS A 282 1.76 13.65 -28.57
CA LYS A 282 2.88 13.38 -29.49
C LYS A 282 4.16 14.10 -29.06
N LYS A 283 4.09 15.37 -28.65
CA LYS A 283 5.25 16.13 -28.14
C LYS A 283 5.82 15.49 -26.87
N MET A 284 4.95 15.16 -25.91
CA MET A 284 5.33 14.46 -24.69
C MET A 284 5.98 13.10 -24.98
N TYR A 285 5.42 12.33 -25.92
CA TYR A 285 5.95 11.03 -26.28
C TYR A 285 7.34 11.12 -26.93
N LYS A 286 7.57 12.14 -27.78
CA LYS A 286 8.90 12.41 -28.34
C LYS A 286 9.91 12.69 -27.22
N GLU A 287 9.56 13.55 -26.27
CA GLU A 287 10.42 13.88 -25.13
C GLU A 287 10.82 12.63 -24.33
N VAL A 288 9.86 11.72 -24.09
CA VAL A 288 10.11 10.45 -23.41
C VAL A 288 11.02 9.50 -24.20
N ILE A 289 10.96 9.51 -25.54
CA ILE A 289 11.85 8.69 -26.38
C ILE A 289 13.27 9.25 -26.43
N TYR A 290 13.39 10.58 -26.51
CA TYR A 290 14.71 11.24 -26.51
C TYR A 290 15.40 11.15 -25.15
N TYR A 291 14.63 10.97 -24.08
CA TYR A 291 15.15 10.58 -22.79
C TYR A 291 15.63 9.12 -22.84
N ASP A 292 16.93 8.90 -22.93
CA ASP A 292 17.49 7.55 -23.03
C ASP A 292 17.51 6.77 -21.69
N GLY A 293 17.18 7.43 -20.56
CA GLY A 293 17.12 6.86 -19.21
C GLY A 293 18.39 6.22 -18.64
N TYR A 294 19.39 5.96 -19.48
CA TYR A 294 20.68 5.37 -19.11
C TYR A 294 21.78 6.44 -18.97
N SER A 295 21.67 7.57 -19.68
CA SER A 295 22.63 8.68 -19.61
C SER A 295 22.11 9.89 -18.82
N ALA A 296 20.80 10.04 -18.69
CA ALA A 296 20.21 11.05 -17.81
C ALA A 296 20.28 10.57 -16.35
N GLY A 297 21.23 11.11 -15.57
CA GLY A 297 21.45 10.74 -14.16
C GLY A 297 20.26 10.97 -13.20
N SER A 298 19.10 11.41 -13.69
CA SER A 298 17.86 11.59 -12.92
C SER A 298 16.62 11.67 -13.81
N ILE A 299 15.50 11.10 -13.34
CA ILE A 299 14.17 11.20 -13.95
C ILE A 299 13.46 12.54 -13.69
N VAL A 300 13.96 13.33 -12.73
CA VAL A 300 13.32 14.59 -12.33
C VAL A 300 13.15 15.57 -13.49
N PRO A 301 14.15 15.80 -14.37
CA PRO A 301 14.00 16.72 -15.50
C PRO A 301 12.90 16.29 -16.47
N ILE A 302 12.85 15.00 -16.85
CA ILE A 302 11.84 14.51 -17.80
C ILE A 302 10.43 14.64 -17.23
N LEU A 303 10.18 14.20 -15.98
CA LEU A 303 8.86 14.36 -15.37
C LEU A 303 8.48 15.83 -15.19
N GLY A 304 9.43 16.70 -14.86
CA GLY A 304 9.22 18.14 -14.78
C GLY A 304 8.80 18.76 -16.11
N THR A 305 9.52 18.43 -17.19
CA THR A 305 9.18 18.86 -18.56
C THR A 305 7.79 18.41 -18.97
N LEU A 306 7.46 17.13 -18.75
CA LEU A 306 6.15 16.57 -19.10
C LEU A 306 5.00 17.21 -18.30
N ARG A 307 5.19 17.45 -17.00
CA ARG A 307 4.22 18.21 -16.18
C ARG A 307 4.01 19.62 -16.73
N GLY A 308 5.09 20.31 -17.10
CA GLY A 308 5.04 21.64 -17.70
C GLY A 308 4.24 21.66 -19.00
N MET A 309 4.52 20.74 -19.92
CA MET A 309 3.78 20.59 -21.17
C MET A 309 2.28 20.38 -20.94
N TYR A 310 1.92 19.52 -19.97
CA TYR A 310 0.53 19.22 -19.66
C TYR A 310 -0.21 20.43 -19.04
N VAL A 311 0.41 21.15 -18.10
CA VAL A 311 -0.19 22.33 -17.45
C VAL A 311 -0.43 23.48 -18.43
N VAL A 312 0.54 23.77 -19.31
CA VAL A 312 0.42 24.84 -20.31
C VAL A 312 -0.76 24.57 -21.24
N GLN A 313 -0.87 23.35 -21.77
CA GLN A 313 -1.93 23.02 -22.72
C GLN A 313 -3.32 22.94 -22.05
N TYR A 314 -3.41 22.47 -20.80
CA TYR A 314 -4.68 22.40 -20.08
C TYR A 314 -5.26 23.79 -19.77
N ARG A 315 -4.39 24.80 -19.59
CA ARG A 315 -4.79 26.20 -19.51
C ARG A 315 -5.28 26.75 -20.86
N GLU A 316 -4.65 26.37 -21.97
CA GLU A 316 -5.05 26.79 -23.32
C GLU A 316 -6.33 26.12 -23.86
N ILE A 317 -6.78 25.01 -23.26
CA ILE A 317 -8.00 24.29 -23.65
C ILE A 317 -9.25 24.82 -22.92
N ARG A 318 -9.09 25.60 -21.84
CA ARG A 318 -10.19 26.18 -21.04
C ARG A 318 -10.64 27.58 -21.48
N PHE A 319 -10.25 28.05 -22.67
CA PHE A 319 -10.69 29.33 -23.24
C PHE A 319 -11.34 29.12 -24.60
#